data_AF-A0A7I4YSQ3-F1
#
_entry.id   AF-A0A7I4YSQ3-F1
#
_cell.length_a   1.000
_cell.length_b   1.000
_cell.length_c   1.000
_cell.angle_alpha   90.00
_cell.angle_beta   90.00
_cell.angle_gamma   90.00
#
_symmetry.space_group_name_H-M   'P 1'
#
loop_
_entity.id
_entity.type
_entity.pdbx_description
1 polymer ?
#
loop_
_entity_poly.entity_id
_entity_poly.type
_entity_poly.pdbx_seq_one_letter_code
_entity_poly.pdbx_strand_id
1 'polypeptide(L)'
;MLKAALLMLLFQQTNAVHNTVNTWDGLLQYDEDWGYVDIRTGAHTFWWLYAVKPANGRPLILWLQGGPGASSTGFGNFEETGPKRMNSSDNVATWLQVADMVYVDNPVGAGFSCGSS
;
A
#
# COMPACT_ATOMS: atom_id res chain seq x y z
N MET A 1 -40.72 -11.96 10.45
CA MET A 1 -39.39 -12.59 10.56
C MET A 1 -38.64 -12.72 9.22
N LEU A 2 -39.31 -12.73 8.05
CA LEU A 2 -38.64 -12.79 6.74
C LEU A 2 -37.98 -11.47 6.26
N LYS A 3 -38.43 -10.29 6.74
CA LYS A 3 -37.87 -8.99 6.31
C LYS A 3 -36.45 -8.70 6.85
N ALA A 4 -36.09 -9.26 8.00
CA ALA A 4 -34.76 -9.05 8.60
C ALA A 4 -33.67 -9.89 7.92
N ALA A 5 -34.01 -11.11 7.48
CA ALA A 5 -33.07 -11.99 6.76
C ALA A 5 -32.70 -11.43 5.38
N LEU A 6 -33.66 -10.82 4.68
CA LEU A 6 -33.39 -10.18 3.38
C LEU A 6 -32.46 -8.97 3.52
N LEU A 7 -32.57 -8.21 4.61
CA LEU A 7 -31.67 -7.09 4.89
C LEU A 7 -30.24 -7.58 5.25
N MET A 8 -30.11 -8.69 5.99
CA MET A 8 -28.81 -9.31 6.26
C MET A 8 -28.14 -9.88 5.00
N LEU A 9 -28.89 -10.44 4.04
CA LEU A 9 -28.33 -10.89 2.76
C LEU A 9 -27.85 -9.72 1.88
N LEU A 10 -28.50 -8.55 1.94
CA LEU A 10 -28.09 -7.37 1.19
C LEU A 10 -26.79 -6.73 1.73
N PHE A 11 -26.43 -7.00 2.99
CA PHE A 11 -25.14 -6.59 3.57
C PHE A 11 -24.01 -7.62 3.40
N GLN A 12 -24.31 -8.85 2.98
CA GLN A 12 -23.30 -9.92 2.79
C GLN A 12 -22.63 -9.89 1.41
N GLN A 13 -23.00 -8.94 0.53
CA GLN A 13 -22.51 -8.88 -0.84
C GLN A 13 -22.13 -7.46 -1.27
N THR A 14 -21.39 -6.73 -0.45
CA THR A 14 -20.38 -5.85 -1.05
C THR A 14 -19.26 -6.78 -1.50
N ASN A 15 -19.19 -7.11 -2.79
CA ASN A 15 -17.89 -7.47 -3.35
C ASN A 15 -17.00 -6.26 -3.05
N ALA A 16 -16.16 -6.34 -2.01
CA ALA A 16 -15.24 -5.26 -1.72
C ALA A 16 -14.41 -5.07 -3.00
N VAL A 17 -14.45 -3.85 -3.55
CA VAL A 17 -13.68 -3.52 -4.74
C VAL A 17 -12.22 -3.45 -4.28
N HIS A 18 -11.49 -4.52 -4.53
CA HIS A 18 -10.05 -4.61 -4.26
C HIS A 18 -9.28 -4.14 -5.49
N ASN A 19 -8.11 -3.54 -5.25
CA ASN A 19 -7.15 -3.31 -6.32
C ASN A 19 -6.56 -4.65 -6.79
N THR A 20 -6.08 -4.69 -8.03
CA THR A 20 -5.45 -5.88 -8.61
C THR A 20 -4.13 -5.59 -9.29
N VAL A 21 -3.25 -6.59 -9.27
CA VAL A 21 -2.00 -6.61 -10.05
C VAL A 21 -1.80 -7.99 -10.66
N ASN A 22 -1.52 -8.06 -11.96
CA ASN A 22 -1.06 -9.28 -12.60
C ASN A 22 0.42 -9.49 -12.27
N THR A 23 0.77 -10.64 -11.70
CA THR A 23 2.14 -11.04 -11.38
C THR A 23 2.57 -12.27 -12.16
N TRP A 24 3.84 -12.67 -12.03
CA TRP A 24 4.32 -13.95 -12.57
C TRP A 24 3.62 -15.16 -11.94
N ASP A 25 3.23 -15.06 -10.67
CA ASP A 25 2.52 -16.11 -9.93
C ASP A 25 0.99 -16.03 -10.05
N GLY A 26 0.46 -15.03 -10.78
CA GLY A 26 -0.96 -14.87 -11.07
C GLY A 26 -1.54 -13.54 -10.60
N LEU A 27 -2.87 -13.44 -10.60
CA LEU A 27 -3.57 -12.23 -10.18
C LEU A 27 -3.58 -12.13 -8.65
N LEU A 28 -3.06 -11.03 -8.11
CA LEU A 28 -3.21 -10.69 -6.70
C LEU A 28 -4.27 -9.61 -6.52
N GLN A 29 -5.09 -9.77 -5.48
CA GLN A 29 -5.95 -8.71 -4.96
C GLN A 29 -5.28 -8.08 -3.75
N TYR A 30 -5.34 -6.76 -3.64
CA TYR A 30 -4.80 -6.02 -2.50
C TYR A 30 -5.66 -4.81 -2.17
N ASP A 31 -5.57 -4.38 -0.92
CA ASP A 31 -6.00 -3.05 -0.49
C ASP A 31 -4.77 -2.16 -0.36
N GLU A 32 -4.96 -0.86 -0.48
CA GLU A 32 -3.93 0.14 -0.17
C GLU A 32 -4.47 1.18 0.79
N ASP A 33 -3.58 1.74 1.59
CA ASP A 33 -3.84 2.89 2.46
C ASP A 33 -2.58 3.75 2.52
N TRP A 34 -2.74 5.03 2.79
CA TRP A 34 -1.62 5.97 2.86
C TRP A 34 -1.97 7.16 3.74
N GLY A 35 -0.94 7.79 4.29
CA GLY A 35 -1.16 8.92 5.16
C GLY A 35 0.11 9.48 5.75
N TYR A 36 -0.09 10.34 6.75
CA TYR A 36 0.99 10.99 7.48
C TYR A 36 0.97 10.55 8.93
N VAL A 37 2.16 10.48 9.53
CA VAL A 37 2.35 10.32 10.97
C VAL A 37 3.28 11.42 11.50
N ASP A 38 2.91 12.00 12.63
CA ASP A 38 3.71 13.01 13.30
C ASP A 38 4.86 12.32 14.05
N ILE A 39 6.11 12.65 13.68
CA ILE A 39 7.29 12.10 14.37
C ILE A 39 7.88 13.07 15.40
N ARG A 40 7.58 14.37 15.26
CA ARG A 40 7.80 15.44 16.25
C ARG A 40 6.98 16.66 15.84
N THR A 41 6.90 17.67 16.70
CA THR A 41 6.24 18.94 16.40
C THR A 41 6.72 19.52 15.07
N GLY A 42 5.79 19.77 14.16
CA GLY A 42 6.07 20.33 12.83
C GLY A 42 6.82 19.38 11.89
N ALA A 43 6.78 18.06 12.11
CA ALA A 43 7.44 17.11 11.23
C ALA A 43 6.57 15.86 10.99
N HIS A 44 6.18 15.68 9.73
CA HIS A 44 5.21 14.68 9.29
C HIS A 44 5.88 13.72 8.29
N THR A 45 5.82 12.43 8.59
CA THR A 45 6.33 11.39 7.71
C THR A 45 5.19 10.77 6.92
N PHE A 46 5.34 10.70 5.61
CA PHE A 46 4.41 10.04 4.71
C PHE A 46 4.71 8.53 4.60
N TRP A 47 3.66 7.72 4.57
CA TRP A 47 3.72 6.28 4.38
C TRP A 47 2.65 5.80 3.40
N TRP A 48 2.94 4.71 2.67
CA TRP A 48 2.01 4.04 1.78
C TRP A 48 2.08 2.52 1.99
N LEU A 49 0.96 1.92 2.39
CA LEU A 49 0.79 0.50 2.69
C LEU A 49 0.02 -0.21 1.56
N TYR A 50 0.46 -1.43 1.25
CA TYR A 50 -0.25 -2.39 0.41
C TYR A 50 -0.41 -3.71 1.17
N ALA A 51 -1.65 -4.21 1.24
CA ALA A 51 -1.99 -5.44 1.96
C ALA A 51 -2.77 -6.42 1.07
N VAL A 52 -2.21 -7.61 0.84
CA VAL A 52 -2.78 -8.61 -0.07
C VAL A 52 -3.97 -9.35 0.58
N LYS A 53 -4.96 -9.70 -0.25
CA LYS A 53 -6.13 -10.49 0.15
C LYS A 53 -6.06 -11.93 -0.36
N PRO A 54 -6.51 -12.90 0.46
CA PRO A 54 -6.82 -12.77 1.89
C PRO A 54 -5.55 -12.55 2.75
N ALA A 55 -5.69 -11.88 3.89
CA ALA A 55 -4.58 -11.46 4.78
C ALA A 55 -3.98 -12.62 5.62
N ASN A 56 -3.73 -13.77 4.99
CA ASN A 56 -3.39 -15.04 5.61
C ASN A 56 -1.99 -15.07 6.27
N GLY A 57 -1.82 -14.36 7.40
CA GLY A 57 -0.59 -14.38 8.20
C GLY A 57 0.65 -13.91 7.44
N ARG A 58 0.46 -13.00 6.47
CA ARG A 58 1.53 -12.50 5.61
C ARG A 58 2.51 -11.64 6.41
N PRO A 59 3.82 -11.70 6.12
CA PRO A 59 4.79 -10.79 6.72
C PRO A 59 4.58 -9.37 6.17
N LEU A 60 4.94 -8.36 6.97
CA LEU A 60 5.00 -6.96 6.54
C LEU A 60 6.46 -6.56 6.37
N ILE A 61 6.81 -6.03 5.19
CA ILE A 61 8.12 -5.46 4.91
C ILE A 61 8.03 -3.94 4.90
N LEU A 62 8.88 -3.30 5.70
CA LEU A 62 9.15 -1.86 5.64
C LEU A 62 10.25 -1.60 4.61
N TRP A 63 9.97 -0.73 3.64
CA TRP A 63 10.93 -0.29 2.63
C TRP A 63 11.38 1.15 2.88
N LEU A 64 12.70 1.35 2.93
CA LEU A 64 13.35 2.65 3.08
C LEU A 64 14.37 2.86 1.97
N GLN A 65 14.13 3.86 1.13
CA GLN A 65 15.07 4.22 0.08
C GLN A 65 16.24 5.03 0.62
N GLY A 66 17.42 4.73 0.06
CA GLY A 66 18.68 5.37 0.43
C GLY A 66 18.86 6.78 -0.15
N GLY A 67 20.11 7.20 -0.31
CA GLY A 67 20.44 8.55 -0.79
C GLY A 67 21.44 9.23 0.13
N PRO A 68 21.08 10.35 0.77
CA PRO A 68 19.87 10.54 1.59
C PRO A 68 18.74 11.36 0.95
N GLY A 69 17.48 11.11 1.35
CA GLY A 69 16.31 11.91 0.95
C GLY A 69 15.59 11.41 -0.30
N ALA A 70 15.96 10.26 -0.87
CA ALA A 70 15.17 9.67 -1.94
C ALA A 70 13.82 9.18 -1.41
N SER A 71 12.78 9.32 -2.22
CA SER A 71 11.43 8.89 -1.84
C SER A 71 11.30 7.37 -1.96
N SER A 72 10.93 6.72 -0.86
CA SER A 72 10.53 5.31 -0.86
C SER A 72 9.21 5.12 -1.59
N THR A 73 8.27 6.05 -1.43
CA THR A 73 6.96 5.97 -2.09
C THR A 73 7.04 6.31 -3.57
N GLY A 74 8.11 6.97 -4.01
CA GLY A 74 8.42 7.23 -5.42
C GLY A 74 9.20 6.07 -6.03
N PHE A 75 10.48 5.94 -5.68
CA PHE A 75 11.39 4.96 -6.28
C PHE A 75 11.07 3.53 -5.86
N GLY A 76 11.05 3.28 -4.54
CA GLY A 76 10.80 1.93 -4.00
C GLY A 76 9.47 1.35 -4.46
N ASN A 77 8.41 2.16 -4.43
CA ASN A 77 7.08 1.76 -4.84
C ASN A 77 6.95 1.62 -6.36
N PHE A 78 7.20 2.68 -7.14
CA PHE A 78 6.84 2.69 -8.56
C PHE A 78 7.94 2.24 -9.53
N GLU A 79 9.20 2.19 -9.09
CA GLU A 79 10.33 1.81 -9.93
C GLU A 79 10.92 0.45 -9.56
N GLU A 80 10.75 0.00 -8.32
CA GLU A 80 11.39 -1.22 -7.83
C GLU A 80 10.37 -2.33 -7.52
N THR A 81 9.61 -2.21 -6.42
CA THR A 81 8.95 -3.37 -5.78
C THR A 81 7.43 -3.30 -5.65
N GLY A 82 6.82 -2.12 -5.80
CA GLY A 82 5.39 -1.94 -5.62
C GLY A 82 4.53 -2.53 -6.73
N PRO A 83 3.19 -2.52 -6.60
CA PRO A 83 2.28 -3.23 -7.50
C PRO A 83 2.13 -2.58 -8.87
N LYS A 84 2.38 -1.27 -8.99
CA LYS A 84 2.23 -0.52 -10.23
C LYS A 84 3.52 0.20 -10.58
N ARG A 85 3.78 0.35 -11.87
CA ARG A 85 4.84 1.21 -12.41
C ARG A 85 4.35 2.65 -12.51
N MET A 86 5.25 3.62 -12.72
CA MET A 86 4.88 5.04 -12.89
C MET A 86 3.85 5.29 -14.00
N ASN A 87 3.87 4.48 -15.07
CA ASN A 87 2.89 4.55 -16.15
C ASN A 87 1.57 3.80 -15.84
N SER A 88 1.33 3.44 -14.58
CA SER A 88 0.17 2.67 -14.11
C SER A 88 0.05 1.23 -14.63
N SER A 89 1.06 0.72 -15.35
CA SER A 89 1.11 -0.71 -15.72
C SER A 89 1.43 -1.58 -14.52
N ASP A 90 1.03 -2.86 -14.59
CA ASP A 90 1.32 -3.84 -13.55
C ASP A 90 2.81 -4.10 -13.43
N ASN A 91 3.32 -4.11 -12.20
CA ASN A 91 4.62 -4.66 -11.90
C ASN A 91 4.50 -6.17 -11.68
N VAL A 92 4.73 -6.94 -12.75
CA VAL A 92 4.64 -8.41 -12.70
C VAL A 92 5.60 -9.07 -11.70
N ALA A 93 6.66 -8.35 -11.29
CA ALA A 93 7.68 -8.78 -10.34
C ALA A 93 7.49 -8.17 -8.94
N THR A 94 6.30 -7.64 -8.62
CA THR A 94 6.03 -6.98 -7.34
C THR A 94 6.35 -7.88 -6.15
N TRP A 95 6.84 -7.26 -5.07
CA TRP A 95 7.11 -7.96 -3.81
C TRP A 95 5.83 -8.31 -3.04
N LEU A 96 4.66 -7.82 -3.49
CA LEU A 96 3.36 -8.29 -2.97
C LEU A 96 3.15 -9.80 -3.13
N GLN A 97 3.93 -10.48 -3.99
CA GLN A 97 3.93 -11.93 -4.08
C GLN A 97 4.36 -12.60 -2.76
N VAL A 98 5.27 -11.99 -2.00
CA VAL A 98 5.89 -12.61 -0.80
C VAL A 98 5.56 -11.92 0.53
N ALA A 99 5.13 -10.66 0.51
CA ALA A 99 4.83 -9.90 1.72
C ALA A 99 3.81 -8.79 1.46
N ASP A 100 3.23 -8.25 2.53
CA ASP A 100 2.61 -6.92 2.50
C ASP A 100 3.74 -5.87 2.58
N MET A 101 3.54 -4.71 1.97
CA MET A 101 4.62 -3.71 1.80
C MET A 101 4.20 -2.36 2.37
N VAL A 102 5.04 -1.74 3.19
CA VAL A 102 4.90 -0.34 3.59
C VAL A 102 6.14 0.45 3.18
N TYR A 103 5.92 1.49 2.39
CA TYR A 103 6.95 2.43 1.95
C TYR A 103 6.89 3.66 2.83
N VAL A 104 8.04 4.12 3.34
CA VAL A 104 8.10 5.30 4.21
C VAL A 104 9.12 6.29 3.66
N ASP A 105 8.67 7.51 3.41
CA ASP A 105 9.53 8.59 2.94
C ASP A 105 10.35 9.16 4.10
N ASN A 106 11.66 8.90 4.08
CA ASN A 106 12.56 9.27 5.17
C ASN A 106 13.90 9.82 4.63
N PRO A 107 14.46 10.90 5.22
CA PRO A 107 13.94 11.69 6.35
C PRO A 107 12.81 12.65 5.95
N VAL A 108 12.34 13.46 6.91
CA VAL A 108 11.41 14.57 6.65
C VAL A 108 11.97 15.48 5.56
N GLY A 109 11.15 15.82 4.57
CA GLY A 109 11.55 16.51 3.34
C GLY A 109 11.78 15.56 2.15
N ALA A 110 11.86 14.25 2.36
CA ALA A 110 11.88 13.27 1.28
C ALA A 110 10.46 13.04 0.74
N GLY A 111 10.33 12.98 -0.59
CA GLY A 111 9.05 12.70 -1.25
C GLY A 111 7.90 13.56 -0.73
N PHE A 112 6.89 12.93 -0.14
CA PHE A 112 5.74 13.62 0.44
C PHE A 112 5.93 14.00 1.91
N SER A 113 6.91 13.44 2.62
CA SER A 113 7.20 13.81 4.02
C SER A 113 7.57 15.28 4.14
N CYS A 114 6.97 16.02 5.07
CA CYS A 114 7.06 17.47 5.13
C CYS A 114 7.31 17.99 6.57
N GLY A 115 7.91 19.16 6.65
CA GLY A 115 8.09 19.90 7.90
C GLY A 115 7.35 21.22 7.86
N SER A 116 6.76 21.62 8.98
CA SER A 116 6.29 22.99 9.22
C SER A 116 7.39 23.72 10.00
N SER A 117 7.95 24.78 9.40
CA SER A 117 8.87 25.72 10.06
C SER A 117 8.13 26.68 10.98
#